data_AF-A0A7J8LXU2-F1
#
_entry.id   AF-A0A7J8LXU2-F1
#
_cell.length_a   1.000
_cell.length_b   1.000
_cell.length_c   1.000
_cell.angle_alpha   90.00
_cell.angle_beta   90.00
_cell.angle_gamma   90.00
#
_symmetry.space_group_name_H-M   'P 1'
#
loop_
_entity.id
_entity.type
_entity.pdbx_description
1 polymer ?
#
loop_
_entity_poly.entity_id
_entity_poly.type
_entity_poly.pdbx_seq_one_letter_code
_entity_poly.pdbx_strand_id
1 'polypeptide(L)' 'MCSPFVADVWAILDGILILLNKSYKRIIIMTDNLEVAQILTNMDLEDSGITVLRRTL' A
#
# COMPACT_ATOMS: atom_id res chain seq x y z
N MET A 1 -6.47 3.90 -21.04
CA MET A 1 -5.75 2.64 -20.73
C MET A 1 -5.07 2.85 -19.38
N CYS A 2 -5.39 2.05 -18.37
CA CYS A 2 -4.67 2.09 -17.09
C CYS A 2 -3.39 1.26 -17.23
N SER A 3 -2.23 1.76 -16.78
CA SER A 3 -1.04 0.92 -16.74
C SER A 3 -1.17 -0.09 -15.58
N PRO A 4 -0.58 -1.29 -15.69
CA PRO A 4 -0.56 -2.26 -14.60
C PRO A 4 -0.09 -1.65 -13.27
N PHE A 5 0.94 -0.79 -13.34
CA PHE A 5 1.45 -0.02 -12.21
C PHE A 5 0.37 0.85 -11.54
N VAL A 6 -0.38 1.65 -12.31
CA VAL A 6 -1.42 2.53 -11.76
C VAL A 6 -2.55 1.70 -11.13
N ALA A 7 -2.91 0.57 -11.76
CA ALA A 7 -3.92 -0.34 -11.22
C ALA A 7 -3.50 -0.93 -9.85
N ASP A 8 -2.24 -1.35 -9.71
CA ASP A 8 -1.70 -1.90 -8.46
C ASP A 8 -1.72 -0.88 -7.32
N VAL A 9 -1.30 0.37 -7.58
CA VAL A 9 -1.31 1.43 -6.57
C VAL A 9 -2.74 1.70 -6.10
N TRP A 10 -3.69 1.86 -7.03
CA TRP A 10 -5.09 2.12 -6.69
C TRP A 10 -5.72 0.96 -5.91
N ALA A 11 -5.44 -0.28 -6.28
CA ALA A 11 -5.96 -1.45 -5.57
C ALA A 11 -5.48 -1.50 -4.11
N ILE A 12 -4.20 -1.15 -3.86
CA ILE A 12 -3.67 -1.10 -2.49
C ILE A 12 -4.28 0.04 -1.70
N LEU A 13 -4.38 1.25 -2.29
CA LEU A 13 -4.98 2.41 -1.62
C LEU A 13 -6.45 2.17 -1.24
N ASP A 14 -7.22 1.54 -2.12
CA ASP A 14 -8.60 1.16 -1.83
C ASP A 14 -8.67 0.14 -0.68
N GLY A 15 -7.77 -0.85 -0.68
CA GLY A 15 -7.63 -1.80 0.42
C GLY A 15 -7.31 -1.13 1.76
N ILE A 16 -6.40 -0.14 1.77
CA ILE A 16 -6.09 0.66 2.96
C ILE A 16 -7.34 1.39 3.46
N LEU A 17 -8.06 2.08 2.57
CA LEU A 17 -9.25 2.85 2.93
C LEU A 17 -10.31 1.96 3.60
N ILE A 18 -10.53 0.77 3.06
CA ILE A 18 -11.47 -0.22 3.64
C ILE A 18 -11.03 -0.65 5.04
N LEU A 19 -9.72 -0.90 5.24
CA LEU A 19 -9.18 -1.31 6.54
C LEU A 19 -9.23 -0.17 7.56
N LEU A 20 -8.95 1.07 7.16
CA LEU A 20 -9.11 2.23 8.02
C LEU A 20 -10.56 2.44 8.43
N ASN A 21 -11.52 2.30 7.50
CA ASN A 21 -12.95 2.37 7.80
C ASN A 21 -13.40 1.29 8.79
N LYS A 22 -12.73 0.13 8.81
CA LYS A 22 -12.96 -0.93 9.80
C LYS A 22 -12.22 -0.70 11.12
N SER A 23 -11.61 0.47 11.33
CA SER A 23 -10.86 0.85 12.53
C SER A 23 -9.66 -0.06 12.85
N TYR A 24 -9.04 -0.65 11.82
CA TYR A 24 -7.78 -1.37 12.02
C TYR A 24 -6.66 -0.37 12.36
N LYS A 25 -6.02 -0.57 13.52
CA LYS A 25 -4.97 0.32 14.03
C LYS A 25 -3.59 0.10 13.40
N ARG A 26 -3.38 -1.08 12.79
CA ARG A 26 -2.12 -1.44 12.14
C ARG A 26 -2.42 -2.20 10.87
N ILE A 27 -1.87 -1.72 9.76
CA ILE A 27 -2.05 -2.33 8.43
C ILE A 27 -0.66 -2.68 7.91
N ILE A 28 -0.47 -3.92 7.49
CA ILE A 28 0.77 -4.37 6.86
C ILE A 28 0.46 -4.63 5.39
N ILE A 29 1.08 -3.85 4.52
CA ILE A 29 0.95 -3.97 3.07
C ILE A 29 2.13 -4.77 2.57
N MET A 30 1.86 -5.77 1.73
CA MET A 30 2.92 -6.55 1.11
C MET A 30 2.76 -6.57 -0.40
N THR A 31 3.82 -6.18 -1.10
CA THR A 31 3.85 -6.13 -2.57
C THR A 31 5.18 -6.66 -3.09
N ASP A 32 5.15 -7.29 -4.26
CA ASP A 32 6.33 -7.72 -5.02
C ASP A 32 6.81 -6.65 -6.03
N ASN A 33 5.95 -5.67 -6.34
CA ASN A 33 6.25 -4.57 -7.23
C ASN A 33 7.09 -3.49 -6.52
N LEU A 34 8.34 -3.32 -6.96
CA LEU A 34 9.30 -2.37 -6.38
C LEU A 34 8.84 -0.92 -6.47
N GLU A 35 8.35 -0.51 -7.63
CA GLU A 35 7.93 0.88 -7.86
C GLU A 35 6.75 1.24 -6.94
N VAL A 36 5.81 0.30 -6.79
CA VAL A 36 4.67 0.43 -5.88
C VAL A 36 5.13 0.51 -4.43
N ALA A 37 6.06 -0.36 -4.00
CA ALA A 37 6.60 -0.32 -2.64
C ALA A 37 7.26 1.03 -2.33
N GLN A 38 8.09 1.56 -3.23
CA GLN A 38 8.77 2.84 -3.03
C GLN A 38 7.78 4.00 -2.92
N ILE A 39 6.77 4.05 -3.79
CA ILE A 39 5.78 5.11 -3.79
C ILE A 39 4.95 5.09 -2.52
N LEU A 40 4.52 3.91 -2.06
CA LEU A 40 3.78 3.78 -0.80
C LEU A 40 4.63 4.12 0.43
N THR A 41 5.92 3.73 0.44
CA THR A 41 6.85 4.11 1.51
C THR A 41 7.06 5.63 1.57
N ASN A 42 7.11 6.32 0.42
CA ASN A 42 7.27 7.77 0.35
C ASN A 42 5.98 8.56 0.67
N MET A 43 4.86 7.89 0.88
CA MET A 43 3.55 8.53 1.05
C MET A 43 3.23 8.90 2.52
N ASP A 44 4.26 8.94 3.39
CA ASP A 44 4.16 9.25 4.85
C ASP A 44 3.05 8.47 5.58
N LEU A 45 2.86 7.20 5.21
CA LEU A 45 1.83 6.33 5.79
C LEU A 45 2.21 5.80 7.20
N GLU A 46 3.44 6.04 7.65
CA GLU A 46 3.97 5.54 8.92
C GLU A 46 3.25 6.17 10.12
N ASP A 47 2.94 7.47 10.05
CA ASP A 47 2.14 8.19 11.07
C ASP A 47 0.71 7.64 11.18
N SER A 48 0.23 6.96 10.15
CA SER A 48 -1.09 6.30 10.12
C SER A 48 -1.05 4.85 10.63
N GLY A 49 0.10 4.36 11.12
CA GLY A 49 0.27 2.99 11.62
C GLY A 49 0.29 1.94 10.50
N ILE A 50 0.61 2.36 9.28
CA ILE A 50 0.67 1.50 8.10
C ILE A 50 2.13 1.20 7.78
N THR A 51 2.47 -0.08 7.65
CA THR A 51 3.83 -0.54 7.31
C THR A 51 3.81 -1.22 5.96
N VAL A 52 4.74 -0.83 5.08
CA VAL A 52 4.89 -1.43 3.75
C VAL A 52 6.10 -2.35 3.76
N LEU A 53 5.90 -3.60 3.34
CA LEU A 53 6.94 -4.62 3.19
C LEU A 53 7.06 -5.02 1.72
N ARG A 54 8.29 -4.96 1.19
CA ARG A 54 8.59 -5.55 -0.11
C ARG A 54 8.89 -7.04 0.05
N ARG A 55 8.18 -7.89 -0.70
CA ARG A 55 8.54 -9.31 -0.81
C ARG A 55 9.62 -9.46 -1.88
N THR A 56 10.84 -9.84 -1.48
CA THR A 56 11.86 -10.36 -2.39
C THR A 56 11.76 -11.87 -2.42
N LEU A 57 11.32 -12.43 -3.56
CA LEU A 57 11.44 -13.87 -3.85
C LEU A 57 12.77 -14.12 -4.57
#